data_AF-A0A7V9UY80-F1
#
_entry.id   AF-A0A7V9UY80-F1
#
_cell.length_a   1.000
_cell.length_b   1.000
_cell.length_c   1.000
_cell.angle_alpha   90.00
_cell.angle_beta   90.00
_cell.angle_gamma   90.00
#
_symmetry.space_group_name_H-M   'P 1'
#
loop_
_entity.id
_entity.type
_entity.pdbx_description
1 polymer ?
#
loop_
_entity_poly.entity_id
_entity_poly.type
_entity_poly.pdbx_seq_one_letter_code
_entity_poly.pdbx_strand_id
1 'polypeptide(L)'
;RELREETGLDAVPENLEREFAYRLVDEPPDVRARFSPEVTEIAVHAFAVEASAGWEPQLDEEHVGYCWCSAENALALLEYEEPRAAVREVVRRLGDPA
;
A
#
# COMPACT_ATOMS: atom_id res chain seq x y z
N ARG A 1 9.89 2.08 -7.44
CA ARG A 1 10.81 0.93 -7.39
C ARG A 1 10.04 -0.28 -6.90
N GLU A 2 9.55 -0.25 -5.65
CA GLU A 2 8.74 -1.33 -5.06
C GLU A 2 7.60 -1.82 -5.97
N LEU A 3 6.80 -0.90 -6.56
CA LEU A 3 5.75 -1.26 -7.52
C LEU A 3 6.22 -2.22 -8.63
N ARG A 4 7.41 -2.01 -9.18
CA ARG A 4 7.97 -2.85 -10.24
C ARG A 4 8.56 -4.14 -9.69
N GLU A 5 9.21 -4.08 -8.54
CA GLU A 5 9.88 -5.24 -7.92
C GLU A 5 8.85 -6.25 -7.41
N GLU A 6 7.81 -5.80 -6.71
CA GLU A 6 6.81 -6.66 -6.08
C GLU A 6 5.68 -7.11 -7.02
N THR A 7 5.41 -6.37 -8.11
CA THR A 7 4.25 -6.64 -8.98
C THR A 7 4.57 -6.75 -10.47
N GLY A 8 5.76 -6.31 -10.89
CA GLY A 8 6.15 -6.22 -12.31
C GLY A 8 5.56 -5.01 -13.06
N LEU A 9 4.73 -4.17 -12.42
CA LEU A 9 4.16 -2.99 -13.08
C LEU A 9 5.20 -1.86 -13.19
N ASP A 10 5.53 -1.47 -14.43
CA ASP A 10 6.37 -0.31 -14.70
C ASP A 10 5.49 0.89 -15.09
N ALA A 11 5.08 1.66 -14.08
CA ALA A 11 4.24 2.84 -14.23
C ALA A 11 4.64 3.91 -13.20
N VAL A 12 4.27 5.17 -13.50
CA VAL A 12 4.52 6.29 -12.60
C VAL A 12 3.32 6.44 -11.67
N PRO A 13 3.47 6.23 -10.35
CA PRO A 13 2.37 6.38 -9.42
C PRO A 13 2.09 7.85 -9.11
N GLU A 14 0.82 8.17 -8.89
CA GLU A 14 0.34 9.47 -8.40
C GLU A 14 0.42 9.52 -6.88
N ASN A 15 0.88 10.65 -6.33
CA ASN A 15 0.90 10.87 -4.89
C ASN A 15 -0.51 11.17 -4.36
N LEU A 16 -0.94 10.44 -3.33
CA LEU A 16 -2.24 10.66 -2.68
C LEU A 16 -2.21 11.79 -1.65
N GLU A 17 -1.05 12.42 -1.42
CA GLU A 17 -0.82 13.44 -0.39
C GLU A 17 -1.27 12.95 1.00
N ARG A 18 -1.10 11.65 1.23
CA ARG A 18 -1.39 10.98 2.50
C ARG A 18 -0.11 10.37 3.02
N GLU A 19 0.16 10.67 4.28
CA GLU A 19 1.24 10.10 5.06
C GLU A 19 0.63 9.49 6.31
N PHE A 20 1.11 8.29 6.64
CA PHE A 20 0.81 7.61 7.87
C PHE A 20 2.10 7.38 8.63
N ALA A 21 2.01 7.28 9.94
CA ALA A 21 3.12 6.90 10.79
C ALA A 21 2.65 5.93 11.85
N TYR A 22 3.39 4.85 12.04
CA TYR A 22 3.13 3.90 13.11
C TYR A 22 4.37 3.73 13.97
N ARG A 23 4.14 3.49 15.26
CA ARG A 23 5.21 3.42 16.24
C ARG A 23 5.88 2.07 16.15
N LEU A 24 7.20 2.07 16.02
CA LEU A 24 7.98 0.84 15.92
C LEU A 24 7.82 -0.03 17.17
N VAL A 25 7.52 0.54 18.34
CA VAL A 25 7.29 -0.22 19.58
C VAL A 25 6.10 -1.19 19.49
N ASP A 26 5.13 -0.91 18.62
CA ASP A 26 3.93 -1.73 18.44
C ASP A 26 4.19 -2.94 17.51
N GLU A 27 5.32 -2.95 16.79
CA GLU A 27 5.72 -4.01 15.87
C GLU A 27 6.36 -5.23 16.58
N PRO A 28 6.30 -6.44 16.01
CA PRO A 28 7.00 -7.62 16.52
C PRO A 28 8.51 -7.43 16.67
N PRO A 29 9.18 -8.12 17.63
CA PRO A 29 10.60 -7.92 17.90
C PRO A 29 11.53 -8.11 16.68
N ASP A 30 11.21 -9.04 15.80
CA ASP A 30 11.96 -9.32 14.58
C ASP A 30 11.83 -8.22 13.52
N VAL A 31 10.68 -7.53 13.46
CA VAL A 31 10.50 -6.32 12.64
C VAL A 31 11.29 -5.16 13.25
N ARG A 32 11.17 -4.93 14.56
CA ARG A 32 11.90 -3.85 15.25
C ARG A 32 13.41 -3.97 15.10
N ALA A 33 13.95 -5.19 15.12
CA ALA A 33 15.37 -5.46 14.98
C ALA A 33 15.96 -5.07 13.61
N ARG A 34 15.11 -4.80 12.61
CA ARG A 34 15.54 -4.32 11.27
C ARG A 34 15.92 -2.85 11.27
N PHE A 35 15.55 -2.11 12.31
CA PHE A 35 15.75 -0.67 12.41
C PHE A 35 16.82 -0.32 13.45
N SER A 36 17.43 0.85 13.31
CA SER A 36 18.30 1.40 14.35
C SER A 36 17.50 1.59 15.66
N PRO A 37 18.10 1.37 16.84
CA PRO A 37 17.44 1.65 18.13
C PRO A 37 16.96 3.10 18.31
N GLU A 38 17.49 4.04 17.51
CA GLU A 38 17.09 5.45 17.51
C GLU A 38 15.79 5.71 16.72
N VAL A 39 15.36 4.77 15.87
CA VAL A 39 14.12 4.90 15.10
C VAL A 39 12.94 4.51 15.98
N THR A 40 12.01 5.43 16.17
CA THR A 40 10.81 5.21 17.00
C THR A 40 9.53 5.04 16.19
N GLU A 41 9.52 5.50 14.94
CA GLU A 41 8.35 5.51 14.07
C GLU A 41 8.75 5.19 12.62
N ILE A 42 7.82 4.58 11.88
CA ILE A 42 7.94 4.32 10.45
C ILE A 42 6.90 5.17 9.73
N ALA A 43 7.37 6.05 8.85
CA ALA A 43 6.53 6.86 7.99
C ALA A 43 6.28 6.14 6.65
N VAL A 44 5.04 6.17 6.18
CA VAL A 44 4.59 5.56 4.94
C VAL A 44 3.75 6.55 4.15
N HIS A 45 4.17 6.82 2.92
CA HIS A 45 3.44 7.70 1.99
C HIS A 45 2.59 6.88 1.04
N ALA A 46 1.34 7.29 0.84
CA ALA A 46 0.41 6.59 -0.02
C ALA A 46 0.46 7.12 -1.46
N PHE A 47 0.44 6.19 -2.40
CA PHE A 47 0.40 6.47 -3.83
C PHE A 47 -0.67 5.60 -4.50
N ALA A 48 -1.12 6.02 -5.67
CA ALA A 48 -2.04 5.26 -6.52
C ALA A 48 -1.50 5.10 -7.93
N VAL A 49 -1.87 4.02 -8.59
CA VAL A 49 -1.53 3.77 -9.99
C VAL A 49 -2.68 3.04 -10.66
N GLU A 50 -2.95 3.37 -11.91
CA GLU A 50 -3.92 2.66 -12.73
C GLU A 50 -3.22 1.51 -13.47
N ALA A 51 -3.64 0.28 -13.19
CA ALA A 51 -3.27 -0.87 -13.99
C ALA A 51 -4.21 -1.00 -15.19
N SER A 52 -3.67 -1.37 -16.36
CA SER A 52 -4.50 -1.60 -17.55
C SER A 52 -5.50 -2.75 -17.33
N ALA A 53 -6.65 -2.68 -17.98
CA ALA A 53 -7.65 -3.74 -17.90
C ALA A 53 -7.07 -5.11 -18.33
N GLY A 54 -7.26 -6.14 -17.50
CA GLY A 54 -6.73 -7.48 -17.74
C GLY A 54 -5.24 -7.65 -17.44
N TRP A 55 -4.59 -6.63 -16.86
CA TRP A 55 -3.23 -6.77 -16.33
C TRP A 55 -3.23 -7.67 -15.08
N GLU A 56 -2.22 -8.54 -14.98
CA GLU A 56 -2.05 -9.46 -13.85
C GLU A 56 -0.64 -9.27 -13.25
N PRO A 57 -0.52 -9.14 -11.92
CA PRO A 57 0.78 -8.95 -11.26
C PRO A 57 1.64 -10.21 -11.32
N GLN A 58 2.95 -10.00 -11.46
CA GLN A 58 3.97 -11.02 -11.21
C GLN A 58 4.56 -10.74 -9.83
N LEU A 59 4.14 -11.54 -8.85
CA LEU A 59 4.57 -11.41 -7.47
C LEU A 59 6.01 -11.91 -7.28
N ASP A 60 6.75 -11.20 -6.44
CA ASP A 60 8.02 -11.67 -5.91
C ASP A 60 7.83 -12.51 -4.63
N GLU A 61 8.94 -12.80 -3.95
CA GLU A 61 8.96 -13.60 -2.72
C GLU A 61 8.35 -12.91 -1.50
N GLU A 62 8.10 -11.60 -1.55
CA GLU A 62 7.48 -10.87 -0.43
C GLU A 62 5.98 -11.17 -0.32
N HIS A 63 5.38 -11.69 -1.40
CA HIS A 63 3.96 -11.96 -1.49
C HIS A 63 3.64 -13.41 -1.86
N VAL A 64 2.64 -13.99 -1.20
CA VAL A 64 2.21 -15.39 -1.43
C VAL A 64 0.95 -15.50 -2.30
N GLY A 65 0.30 -14.39 -2.61
CA GLY A 65 -0.90 -14.35 -3.43
C GLY A 65 -1.46 -12.93 -3.59
N TYR A 66 -2.35 -12.76 -4.57
CA TYR A 66 -3.07 -11.51 -4.81
C TYR A 66 -4.52 -11.79 -5.20
N CYS A 67 -5.36 -10.76 -5.15
CA CYS A 67 -6.67 -10.78 -5.78
C CYS A 67 -7.08 -9.39 -6.26
N TRP A 68 -7.65 -9.31 -7.47
CA TRP A 68 -8.40 -8.13 -7.90
C TRP A 68 -9.75 -8.11 -7.17
N CYS A 69 -10.11 -6.96 -6.63
CA CYS A 69 -11.35 -6.80 -5.87
C CYS A 69 -11.98 -5.43 -6.09
N SER A 70 -13.28 -5.32 -5.78
CA SER A 70 -13.92 -4.01 -5.64
C SER A 70 -13.35 -3.27 -4.43
N ALA A 71 -13.48 -1.94 -4.40
CA ALA A 71 -13.04 -1.15 -3.27
C ALA A 71 -13.68 -1.60 -1.94
N GLU A 72 -14.97 -1.96 -1.96
CA GLU A 72 -15.68 -2.49 -0.80
C GLU A 72 -15.03 -3.78 -0.27
N ASN A 73 -14.75 -4.73 -1.16
CA ASN A 73 -14.11 -5.99 -0.78
C ASN A 73 -12.67 -5.77 -0.29
N ALA A 74 -11.92 -4.86 -0.91
CA ALA A 74 -10.58 -4.49 -0.45
C ALA A 74 -10.62 -3.97 1.00
N LEU A 75 -11.54 -3.05 1.31
CA LEU A 75 -11.70 -2.48 2.64
C LEU A 75 -12.06 -3.52 3.71
N ALA A 76 -12.82 -4.55 3.33
CA ALA A 76 -13.17 -5.67 4.22
C ALA A 76 -12.00 -6.64 4.45
N LEU A 77 -11.08 -6.77 3.49
CA LEU A 77 -9.95 -7.71 3.55
C LEU A 77 -8.70 -7.14 4.23
N LEU A 78 -8.39 -5.87 3.99
CA LEU A 78 -7.22 -5.21 4.58
C LEU A 78 -7.34 -5.23 6.09
N GLU A 79 -6.25 -5.53 6.82
CA GLU A 79 -6.26 -5.62 8.29
C GLU A 79 -6.03 -4.25 8.95
N TYR A 80 -5.15 -3.43 8.39
CA TYR A 80 -4.71 -2.15 8.95
C TYR A 80 -5.48 -0.95 8.41
N GLU A 81 -5.50 0.16 9.14
CA GLU A 81 -6.28 1.34 8.77
C GLU A 81 -5.61 2.18 7.68
N GLU A 82 -4.28 2.22 7.64
CA GLU A 82 -3.48 2.94 6.66
C GLU A 82 -3.80 2.53 5.20
N PRO A 83 -3.74 1.24 4.82
CA PRO A 83 -4.13 0.83 3.47
C PRO A 83 -5.63 1.03 3.21
N ARG A 84 -6.50 0.88 4.23
CA ARG A 84 -7.93 1.17 4.07
C ARG A 84 -8.17 2.65 3.76
N ALA A 85 -7.49 3.55 4.46
CA ALA A 85 -7.58 4.99 4.24
C ALA A 85 -7.08 5.37 2.83
N ALA A 86 -6.00 4.74 2.35
CA ALA A 86 -5.53 4.92 0.98
C ALA A 86 -6.58 4.50 -0.07
N VAL A 87 -7.23 3.35 0.11
CA VAL A 87 -8.32 2.91 -0.77
C VAL A 87 -9.50 3.91 -0.76
N ARG A 88 -9.91 4.40 0.42
CA ARG A 88 -10.99 5.40 0.51
C ARG A 88 -10.63 6.70 -0.20
N GLU A 89 -9.37 7.14 -0.11
CA GLU A 89 -8.89 8.33 -0.81
C GLU A 89 -8.94 8.15 -2.33
N VAL A 90 -8.53 6.99 -2.86
CA VAL A 90 -8.65 6.69 -4.29
C VAL A 90 -10.11 6.69 -4.74
N VAL A 91 -11.00 6.04 -3.99
CA VAL A 91 -12.44 6.03 -4.30
C VAL A 91 -13.00 7.45 -4.32
N ARG A 92 -12.62 8.29 -3.35
CA ARG A 92 -13.03 9.70 -3.31
C ARG A 92 -12.57 10.45 -4.56
N ARG A 93 -11.30 10.33 -4.95
CA ARG A 93 -10.74 11.00 -6.14
C ARG A 93 -11.39 10.53 -7.45
N LEU A 94 -11.75 9.27 -7.56
CA LEU A 94 -12.45 8.73 -8.74
C LEU A 94 -13.93 9.14 -8.80
N GLY A 95 -14.55 9.38 -7.65
CA GLY A 95 -15.94 9.83 -7.54
C GLY A 95 -16.13 11.35 -7.64
N ASP A 96 -15.08 12.13 -7.39
CA ASP A 96 -15.07 13.56 -7.64
C ASP A 96 -14.90 13.82 -9.14
N PRO A 97 -15.89 14.42 -9.84
CA PRO A 97 -15.65 14.93 -11.16
C PRO A 97 -14.68 16.11 -11.03
N ALA A 98 -13.45 15.93 -11.54
CA ALA A 98 -12.48 17.02 -11.69
C ALA A 98 -13.07 18.20 -12.48
#